data_AF-A0A1X1EL23-F1
#
_entry.id   AF-A0A1X1EL23-F1
#
_cell.length_a   1.000
_cell.length_b   1.000
_cell.length_c   1.000
_cell.angle_alpha   90.00
_cell.angle_beta   90.00
_cell.angle_gamma   90.00
#
_symmetry.space_group_name_H-M   'P 1'
#
loop_
_entity.id
_entity.type
_entity.pdbx_description
1 polymer ?
#
loop_
_entity_poly.entity_id
_entity_poly.type
_entity_poly.pdbx_seq_one_letter_code
_entity_poly.pdbx_strand_id
1 'polypeptide(L)'
;MKLFTPNAIALLVTLFCCSASYAGENLADLQTQATNGNAAAQTTLGIDYLNGDGVTQDYGKAKEWLEKAVAQDSQEACHALALMYTYGHGVAKDLNKAIELYKKAGPAQHGDAYNNLAVIYAQGLNGQPDPTLALKYYQLAADAGNSESQAIIGWRYATGDGVPKNTRKAFQYYEKSAALGNPQGQYLLANAYDDGIGVKRNDALAVSWYKKAADNGDLSAMNNLGVMLTDGEGVKQDYVKARFYLEQAVAKDSAEARTGLGYLYLNGLGVKKDYYKATELYSTACDRGVADACDTVKEMKAKKMYRVRTASSSAPVATQRLIAKSIDDGVNATFTWQGDDATFKANGHAVDCSFLKDFSQAGGNLATSFVCTGNVQIVLKQFKTTKNAYIAVTTNNFKDEVKSFAVNVYTVGAAAPAIAR
;
A
#
# COMPACT_ATOMS: atom_id res chain seq x y z
N MET A 1 -20.38 11.28 1.00
CA MET A 1 -20.76 9.95 1.54
C MET A 1 -21.06 8.98 0.38
N LYS A 2 -20.04 8.63 -0.42
CA LYS A 2 -20.12 7.53 -1.41
C LYS A 2 -19.81 6.23 -0.65
N LEU A 3 -20.58 5.20 -0.96
CA LEU A 3 -20.74 3.95 -0.20
C LEU A 3 -19.41 3.25 0.09
N PHE A 4 -19.05 3.19 1.37
CA PHE A 4 -18.18 2.16 1.89
C PHE A 4 -18.96 0.83 1.83
N THR A 5 -18.69 0.02 0.81
CA THR A 5 -19.03 -1.40 0.86
C THR A 5 -17.85 -2.10 1.53
N PRO A 6 -18.01 -2.72 2.71
CA PRO A 6 -16.98 -3.56 3.32
C PRO A 6 -16.84 -4.87 2.52
N ASN A 7 -16.55 -4.80 1.23
CA ASN A 7 -16.40 -5.97 0.35
C ASN A 7 -14.94 -6.27 0.00
N ALA A 8 -13.99 -5.52 0.55
CA ALA A 8 -12.57 -5.82 0.37
C ALA A 8 -11.77 -5.48 1.64
N ILE A 9 -12.20 -5.99 2.80
CA ILE A 9 -11.20 -6.36 3.80
C ILE A 9 -10.60 -7.64 3.27
N ALA A 10 -9.52 -7.50 2.49
CA ALA A 10 -8.65 -8.62 2.24
C ALA A 10 -8.35 -9.23 3.61
N LEU A 11 -8.59 -10.54 3.74
CA LEU A 11 -7.91 -11.34 4.76
C LEU A 11 -6.42 -11.14 4.49
N LEU A 12 -5.83 -10.10 5.07
CA LEU A 12 -4.41 -9.91 5.05
C LEU A 12 -3.91 -10.84 6.14
N VAL A 13 -3.77 -12.11 5.73
CA VAL A 13 -3.06 -13.14 6.48
C VAL A 13 -1.61 -12.71 6.53
N THR A 14 -1.28 -11.83 7.45
CA THR A 14 -0.02 -11.98 8.12
C THR A 14 -0.26 -12.98 9.24
N LEU A 15 0.15 -14.23 9.02
CA LEU A 15 0.71 -15.08 10.08
C LEU A 15 1.97 -14.37 10.62
N PHE A 16 1.80 -13.18 11.16
CA PHE A 16 2.71 -12.63 12.15
C PHE A 16 1.89 -12.71 13.43
N CYS A 17 1.77 -13.92 13.97
CA CYS A 17 1.80 -14.00 15.43
C CYS A 17 3.03 -13.18 15.81
N CYS A 18 2.79 -12.11 16.56
CA CYS A 18 3.85 -11.32 17.14
C CYS A 18 4.55 -12.21 18.17
N SER A 19 5.29 -13.21 17.73
CA SER A 19 6.40 -13.70 18.51
C SER A 19 7.33 -12.50 18.54
N ALA A 20 7.37 -11.84 19.71
CA ALA A 20 8.62 -11.23 20.12
C ALA A 20 9.65 -12.31 19.83
N SER A 21 10.43 -12.10 18.77
CA SER A 21 11.45 -13.04 18.36
C SER A 21 12.32 -13.19 19.59
N TYR A 22 12.17 -14.30 20.32
CA TYR A 22 13.12 -14.76 21.31
C TYR A 22 14.34 -15.22 20.50
N ALA A 23 14.98 -14.26 19.83
CA ALA A 23 16.19 -14.41 19.02
C ALA A 23 17.41 -14.68 19.92
N GLY A 24 17.20 -15.41 21.03
CA GLY A 24 18.17 -15.69 22.06
C GLY A 24 17.97 -17.03 22.77
N GLU A 25 16.87 -17.76 22.54
CA GLU A 25 16.78 -19.14 23.05
C GLU A 25 17.44 -20.11 22.05
N ASN A 26 18.40 -20.88 22.55
CA ASN A 26 18.97 -22.00 21.80
C ASN A 26 17.85 -23.03 21.54
N LEU A 27 17.64 -23.44 20.28
CA LEU A 27 16.64 -24.46 19.90
C LEU A 27 16.73 -25.72 20.77
N ALA A 28 17.93 -26.13 21.18
CA ALA A 28 18.13 -27.28 22.05
C ALA A 28 17.53 -27.07 23.46
N ASP A 29 17.67 -25.86 24.00
CA ASP A 29 17.08 -25.49 25.30
C ASP A 29 15.57 -25.40 25.18
N LEU A 30 15.05 -24.80 24.11
CA LEU A 30 13.60 -24.75 23.83
C LEU A 30 12.99 -26.15 23.71
N GLN A 31 13.64 -27.05 22.97
CA GLN A 31 13.22 -28.46 22.85
C GLN A 31 13.24 -29.17 24.20
N THR A 32 14.26 -28.93 25.02
CA THR A 32 14.37 -29.51 26.36
C THR A 32 13.23 -29.02 27.25
N GLN A 33 12.95 -27.70 27.27
CA GLN A 33 11.85 -27.12 28.03
C GLN A 33 10.48 -27.64 27.57
N ALA A 34 10.24 -27.71 26.25
CA ALA A 34 9.01 -28.23 25.68
C ALA A 34 8.78 -29.71 26.05
N THR A 35 9.84 -30.52 25.99
CA THR A 35 9.82 -31.94 26.37
C THR A 35 9.55 -32.13 27.86
N ASN A 36 10.06 -31.21 28.71
CA ASN A 36 9.81 -31.19 30.15
C ASN A 36 8.41 -30.67 30.52
N GLY A 37 7.55 -30.36 29.54
CA GLY A 37 6.16 -30.00 29.76
C GLY A 37 5.88 -28.49 29.84
N ASN A 38 6.87 -27.62 29.63
CA ASN A 38 6.64 -26.18 29.70
C ASN A 38 5.69 -25.71 28.56
N ALA A 39 4.49 -25.24 28.91
CA ALA A 39 3.46 -24.86 27.93
C ALA A 39 3.87 -23.72 27.00
N ALA A 40 4.66 -22.74 27.49
CA ALA A 40 5.15 -21.64 26.66
C ALA A 40 6.17 -22.16 25.63
N ALA A 41 7.13 -22.98 26.05
CA ALA A 41 8.09 -23.61 25.16
C ALA A 41 7.42 -24.52 24.12
N GLN A 42 6.39 -25.27 24.51
CA GLN A 42 5.58 -26.07 23.58
C GLN A 42 4.82 -25.19 22.59
N THR A 43 4.28 -24.06 23.04
CA THR A 43 3.59 -23.08 22.18
C THR A 43 4.57 -22.52 21.14
N THR A 44 5.71 -21.99 21.59
CA THR A 44 6.75 -21.43 20.73
C THR A 44 7.26 -22.46 19.73
N LEU A 45 7.67 -23.65 20.19
CA LEU A 45 8.18 -24.69 19.31
C LEU A 45 7.13 -25.15 18.30
N GLY A 46 5.86 -25.19 18.69
CA GLY A 46 4.74 -25.47 17.80
C GLY A 46 4.58 -24.41 16.69
N ILE A 47 4.68 -23.12 17.04
CA ILE A 47 4.63 -22.00 16.09
C ILE A 47 5.88 -21.97 15.19
N ASP A 48 7.06 -22.24 15.73
CA ASP A 48 8.31 -22.32 14.96
C ASP A 48 8.21 -23.40 13.88
N TYR A 49 7.69 -24.59 14.22
CA TYR A 49 7.42 -25.65 13.23
C TYR A 49 6.30 -25.28 12.25
N LEU A 50 5.30 -24.50 12.68
CA LEU A 50 4.21 -24.03 11.81
C LEU A 50 4.76 -23.08 10.72
N ASN A 51 5.67 -22.18 11.08
CA ASN A 51 6.20 -21.14 10.19
C ASN A 51 7.49 -21.55 9.47
N GLY A 52 8.26 -22.50 10.03
CA GLY A 52 9.62 -22.79 9.61
C GLY A 52 10.66 -21.78 10.14
N ASP A 53 10.38 -21.17 11.29
CA ASP A 53 11.25 -20.16 11.91
C ASP A 53 12.35 -20.86 12.73
N GLY A 54 13.60 -20.84 12.25
CA GLY A 54 14.73 -21.51 12.91
C GLY A 54 14.72 -23.05 12.83
N VAL A 55 13.67 -23.65 12.26
CA VAL A 55 13.51 -25.09 12.01
C VAL A 55 12.92 -25.35 10.63
N THR A 56 13.08 -26.55 10.08
CA THR A 56 12.32 -26.93 8.87
C THR A 56 10.83 -26.95 9.21
N GLN A 57 10.01 -26.26 8.41
CA GLN A 57 8.56 -26.25 8.56
C GLN A 57 8.01 -27.69 8.57
N ASP A 58 7.21 -28.01 9.58
CA ASP A 58 6.64 -29.33 9.80
C ASP A 58 5.30 -29.20 10.52
N TYR A 59 4.20 -29.25 9.75
CA TYR A 59 2.87 -29.10 10.32
C TYR A 59 2.47 -30.25 11.27
N GLY A 60 3.05 -31.44 11.11
CA GLY A 60 2.79 -32.56 12.01
C GLY A 60 3.33 -32.27 13.41
N LYS A 61 4.60 -31.86 13.48
CA LYS A 61 5.23 -31.45 14.75
C LYS A 61 4.60 -30.20 15.34
N ALA A 62 4.24 -29.22 14.49
CA ALA A 62 3.52 -28.04 14.93
C ALA A 62 2.25 -28.42 15.68
N LYS A 63 1.42 -29.26 15.06
CA LYS A 63 0.18 -29.77 15.66
C LYS A 63 0.45 -30.48 16.98
N GLU A 64 1.41 -31.41 17.02
CA GLU A 64 1.71 -32.19 18.23
C GLU A 64 2.10 -31.30 19.42
N TRP A 65 2.96 -30.31 19.20
CA TRP A 65 3.38 -29.40 20.26
C TRP A 65 2.26 -28.44 20.69
N LEU A 66 1.50 -27.92 19.72
CA LEU A 66 0.36 -27.06 19.99
C LEU A 66 -0.74 -27.81 20.76
N GLU A 67 -1.03 -29.07 20.43
CA GLU A 67 -2.02 -29.89 21.17
C GLU A 67 -1.60 -30.11 22.63
N LYS A 68 -0.31 -30.33 22.90
CA LYS A 68 0.21 -30.42 24.28
C LYS A 68 0.06 -29.10 25.03
N ALA A 69 0.33 -27.97 24.38
CA ALA A 69 0.15 -26.65 24.99
C ALA A 69 -1.34 -26.30 25.20
N VAL A 70 -2.23 -26.69 24.28
CA VAL A 70 -3.69 -26.54 24.40
C VAL A 70 -4.23 -27.36 25.57
N ALA A 71 -3.69 -28.54 25.83
CA ALA A 71 -4.05 -29.35 27.00
C ALA A 71 -3.68 -28.67 28.34
N GLN A 72 -2.85 -27.62 28.29
CA GLN A 72 -2.44 -26.79 29.42
C GLN A 72 -3.07 -25.39 29.35
N ASP A 73 -4.16 -25.24 28.62
CA ASP A 73 -4.93 -23.98 28.47
C ASP A 73 -4.11 -22.80 27.89
N SER A 74 -3.06 -23.07 27.11
CA SER A 74 -2.35 -22.02 26.37
C SER A 74 -3.27 -21.37 25.34
N GLN A 75 -3.62 -20.09 25.57
CA GLN A 75 -4.50 -19.31 24.70
C GLN A 75 -3.87 -19.06 23.33
N GLU A 76 -2.56 -18.82 23.30
CA GLU A 76 -1.80 -18.65 22.06
C GLU A 76 -1.73 -19.94 21.25
N ALA A 77 -1.49 -21.09 21.90
CA ALA A 77 -1.55 -22.38 21.22
C ALA A 77 -2.97 -22.70 20.70
N CYS A 78 -4.01 -22.33 21.44
CA CYS A 78 -5.39 -22.45 20.98
C CYS A 78 -5.60 -21.66 19.69
N HIS A 79 -5.12 -20.42 19.62
CA HIS A 79 -5.24 -19.58 18.43
C HIS A 79 -4.44 -20.15 17.25
N ALA A 80 -3.18 -20.55 17.46
CA ALA A 80 -2.34 -21.13 16.42
C ALA A 80 -2.93 -22.43 15.85
N LEU A 81 -3.41 -23.33 16.73
CA LEU A 81 -4.06 -24.57 16.30
C LEU A 81 -5.40 -24.28 15.59
N ALA A 82 -6.14 -23.26 16.02
CA ALA A 82 -7.35 -22.83 15.32
C ALA A 82 -7.06 -22.34 13.89
N LEU A 83 -5.96 -21.62 13.68
CA LEU A 83 -5.50 -21.20 12.35
C LEU A 83 -5.18 -22.41 11.48
N MET A 84 -4.51 -23.43 12.03
CA MET A 84 -4.24 -24.68 11.30
C MET A 84 -5.52 -25.34 10.80
N TYR A 85 -6.56 -25.45 11.64
CA TYR A 85 -7.86 -25.98 11.25
C TYR A 85 -8.64 -25.06 10.30
N THR A 86 -8.46 -23.74 10.41
CA THR A 86 -9.11 -22.75 9.53
C THR A 86 -8.64 -22.89 8.08
N TYR A 87 -7.33 -23.07 7.88
CA TYR A 87 -6.70 -23.10 6.56
C TYR A 87 -6.33 -24.51 6.08
N GLY A 88 -6.40 -25.52 6.94
CA GLY A 88 -6.02 -26.90 6.61
C GLY A 88 -4.50 -27.13 6.57
N HIS A 89 -3.72 -26.42 7.39
CA HIS A 89 -2.27 -26.60 7.48
C HIS A 89 -1.94 -27.87 8.28
N GLY A 90 -1.53 -28.95 7.59
CA GLY A 90 -1.21 -30.25 8.21
C GLY A 90 -2.39 -30.99 8.85
N VAL A 91 -3.60 -30.46 8.73
CA VAL A 91 -4.85 -31.07 9.18
C VAL A 91 -5.91 -30.89 8.11
N ALA A 92 -6.92 -31.76 8.10
CA ALA A 92 -8.12 -31.48 7.32
C ALA A 92 -8.77 -30.18 7.82
N LYS A 93 -9.19 -29.32 6.89
CA LYS A 93 -9.89 -28.08 7.23
C LYS A 93 -11.16 -28.40 8.03
N ASP A 94 -11.29 -27.79 9.20
CA ASP A 94 -12.45 -27.96 10.09
C ASP A 94 -12.74 -26.64 10.82
N LEU A 95 -13.72 -25.90 10.30
CA LEU A 95 -14.08 -24.60 10.88
C LEU A 95 -14.82 -24.72 12.21
N ASN A 96 -15.52 -25.83 12.47
CA ASN A 96 -16.17 -26.01 13.76
C ASN A 96 -15.12 -26.23 14.85
N LYS A 97 -14.08 -27.02 14.55
CA LYS A 97 -12.94 -27.18 15.46
C LYS A 97 -12.17 -25.88 15.66
N ALA A 98 -11.94 -25.11 14.59
CA ALA A 98 -11.33 -23.79 14.70
C ALA A 98 -12.14 -22.85 15.59
N ILE A 99 -13.48 -22.82 15.46
CA ILE A 99 -14.36 -22.00 16.31
C ILE A 99 -14.24 -22.37 17.78
N GLU A 100 -14.21 -23.66 18.13
CA GLU A 100 -14.00 -24.11 19.52
C GLU A 100 -12.68 -23.58 20.08
N LEU A 101 -11.60 -23.71 19.30
CA LEU A 101 -10.27 -23.30 19.69
C LEU A 101 -10.13 -21.77 19.78
N TYR A 102 -10.69 -21.00 18.85
CA TYR A 102 -10.72 -19.53 18.95
C TYR A 102 -11.51 -19.05 20.18
N LYS A 103 -12.61 -19.72 20.53
CA LYS A 103 -13.36 -19.39 21.77
C LYS A 103 -12.51 -19.62 23.02
N LYS A 104 -11.68 -20.67 23.03
CA LYS A 104 -10.73 -20.95 24.12
C LYS A 104 -9.57 -19.97 24.15
N ALA A 105 -9.07 -19.55 22.99
CA ALA A 105 -8.01 -18.55 22.90
C ALA A 105 -8.41 -17.20 23.51
N GLY A 106 -9.68 -16.82 23.41
CA GLY A 106 -10.20 -15.65 24.11
C GLY A 106 -9.60 -14.31 23.62
N PRO A 107 -9.37 -13.33 24.52
CA PRO A 107 -8.84 -12.02 24.16
C PRO A 107 -7.31 -11.96 24.05
N ALA A 108 -6.58 -13.07 24.21
CA ALA A 108 -5.13 -13.09 24.01
C ALA A 108 -4.73 -12.54 22.64
N GLN A 109 -3.49 -12.05 22.54
CA GLN A 109 -2.94 -11.47 21.31
C GLN A 109 -3.90 -10.39 20.75
N HIS A 110 -4.25 -9.44 21.60
CA HIS A 110 -5.13 -8.32 21.24
C HIS A 110 -6.52 -8.71 20.69
N GLY A 111 -6.99 -9.95 20.91
CA GLY A 111 -8.31 -10.39 20.44
C GLY A 111 -8.35 -10.88 19.00
N ASP A 112 -7.21 -11.28 18.42
CA ASP A 112 -7.14 -11.83 17.06
C ASP A 112 -8.02 -13.08 16.87
N ALA A 113 -8.13 -13.92 17.90
CA ALA A 113 -9.05 -15.06 17.87
C ALA A 113 -10.52 -14.62 17.76
N TYR A 114 -10.90 -13.54 18.43
CA TYR A 114 -12.23 -12.96 18.31
C TYR A 114 -12.44 -12.30 16.95
N ASN A 115 -11.43 -11.64 16.37
CA ASN A 115 -11.52 -11.12 15.00
C ASN A 115 -11.77 -12.26 14.00
N ASN A 116 -11.04 -13.38 14.12
CA ASN A 116 -11.22 -14.55 13.26
C ASN A 116 -12.61 -15.18 13.42
N LEU A 117 -13.14 -15.28 14.64
CA LEU A 117 -14.53 -15.71 14.87
C LEU A 117 -15.52 -14.76 14.20
N ALA A 118 -15.31 -13.45 14.33
CA ALA A 118 -16.18 -12.44 13.75
C ALA A 118 -16.23 -12.59 12.22
N VAL A 119 -15.09 -12.80 11.57
CA VAL A 119 -14.99 -13.03 10.12
C VAL A 119 -15.70 -14.31 9.70
N ILE A 120 -15.50 -15.42 10.42
CA ILE A 120 -16.18 -16.69 10.14
C ILE A 120 -17.70 -16.51 10.13
N TYR A 121 -18.25 -15.85 11.16
CA TYR A 121 -19.68 -15.59 11.26
C TYR A 121 -20.16 -14.53 10.25
N ALA A 122 -19.39 -13.49 9.97
CA ALA A 122 -19.76 -12.44 9.02
C ALA A 122 -19.89 -12.96 7.59
N GLN A 123 -18.98 -13.86 7.19
CA GLN A 123 -18.94 -14.44 5.85
C GLN A 123 -19.71 -15.76 5.74
N GLY A 124 -20.18 -16.33 6.86
CA GLY A 124 -20.84 -17.62 6.89
C GLY A 124 -19.91 -18.77 6.50
N LEU A 125 -18.61 -18.70 6.81
CA LEU A 125 -17.64 -19.71 6.36
C LEU A 125 -17.97 -21.10 6.90
N ASN A 126 -18.63 -21.18 8.06
CA ASN A 126 -19.06 -22.41 8.70
C ASN A 126 -20.56 -22.74 8.47
N GLY A 127 -21.21 -22.12 7.48
CA GLY A 127 -22.64 -22.34 7.19
C GLY A 127 -23.31 -21.12 6.56
N GLN A 128 -24.31 -20.57 7.26
CA GLN A 128 -24.94 -19.30 6.87
C GLN A 128 -24.32 -18.15 7.66
N PRO A 129 -24.23 -16.93 7.09
CA PRO A 129 -23.80 -15.75 7.83
C PRO A 129 -24.65 -15.50 9.08
N ASP A 130 -23.99 -15.20 10.19
CA ASP A 130 -24.62 -14.77 11.44
C ASP A 130 -24.12 -13.36 11.81
N PRO A 131 -24.83 -12.29 11.37
CA PRO A 131 -24.42 -10.92 11.63
C PRO A 131 -24.47 -10.56 13.12
N THR A 132 -25.27 -11.26 13.93
CA THR A 132 -25.38 -10.99 15.38
C THR A 132 -24.14 -11.50 16.11
N LEU A 133 -23.72 -12.75 15.82
CA LEU A 133 -22.47 -13.28 16.35
C LEU A 133 -21.26 -12.55 15.80
N ALA A 134 -21.26 -12.19 14.51
CA ALA A 134 -20.19 -11.39 13.92
C ALA A 134 -20.00 -10.07 14.66
N LEU A 135 -21.08 -9.31 14.87
CA LEU A 135 -21.02 -8.05 15.61
C LEU A 135 -20.51 -8.24 17.04
N LYS A 136 -21.01 -9.27 17.74
CA LYS A 136 -20.56 -9.60 19.10
C LYS A 136 -19.04 -9.84 19.13
N TYR A 137 -18.50 -10.65 18.22
CA TYR A 137 -17.08 -10.99 18.22
C TYR A 137 -16.20 -9.84 17.72
N TYR A 138 -16.65 -9.03 16.76
CA TYR A 138 -15.95 -7.79 16.40
C TYR A 138 -15.87 -6.83 17.60
N GLN A 139 -16.93 -6.71 18.40
CA GLN A 139 -16.93 -5.86 19.59
C GLN A 139 -15.94 -6.39 20.64
N LEU A 140 -15.96 -7.70 20.93
CA LEU A 140 -15.02 -8.32 21.85
C LEU A 140 -13.56 -8.16 21.39
N ALA A 141 -13.29 -8.34 20.09
CA ALA A 141 -11.96 -8.13 19.51
C ALA A 141 -11.52 -6.67 19.61
N ALA A 142 -12.41 -5.72 19.30
CA ALA A 142 -12.11 -4.30 19.40
C ALA A 142 -11.79 -3.86 20.85
N ASP A 143 -12.54 -4.39 21.82
CA ASP A 143 -12.32 -4.16 23.25
C ASP A 143 -11.02 -4.80 23.76
N ALA A 144 -10.61 -5.93 23.18
CA ALA A 144 -9.33 -6.58 23.44
C ALA A 144 -8.12 -5.92 22.76
N GLY A 145 -8.34 -4.98 21.84
CA GLY A 145 -7.28 -4.18 21.21
C GLY A 145 -7.02 -4.49 19.74
N ASN A 146 -7.80 -5.36 19.08
CA ASN A 146 -7.57 -5.71 17.69
C ASN A 146 -7.87 -4.50 16.80
N SER A 147 -6.85 -4.02 16.09
CA SER A 147 -6.93 -2.75 15.35
C SER A 147 -7.91 -2.79 14.17
N GLU A 148 -8.05 -3.94 13.51
CA GLU A 148 -9.02 -4.14 12.41
C GLU A 148 -10.46 -4.08 12.94
N SER A 149 -10.72 -4.80 14.02
CA SER A 149 -12.02 -4.81 14.69
C SER A 149 -12.38 -3.43 15.25
N GLN A 150 -11.41 -2.67 15.76
CA GLN A 150 -11.63 -1.28 16.15
C GLN A 150 -12.07 -0.41 14.96
N ALA A 151 -11.42 -0.53 13.80
CA ALA A 151 -11.85 0.18 12.59
C ALA A 151 -13.28 -0.21 12.16
N ILE A 152 -13.60 -1.51 12.18
CA ILE A 152 -14.92 -2.05 11.82
C ILE A 152 -16.01 -1.55 12.77
N ILE A 153 -15.79 -1.65 14.08
CA ILE A 153 -16.74 -1.19 15.10
C ILE A 153 -16.91 0.33 15.03
N GLY A 154 -15.82 1.07 14.81
CA GLY A 154 -15.88 2.50 14.57
C GLY A 154 -16.78 2.85 13.38
N TRP A 155 -16.63 2.13 12.26
CA TRP A 155 -17.46 2.31 11.08
C TRP A 155 -18.93 2.02 11.34
N ARG A 156 -19.23 0.91 12.04
CA ARG A 156 -20.61 0.57 12.43
C ARG A 156 -21.24 1.65 13.29
N TYR A 157 -20.51 2.23 14.24
CA TYR A 157 -21.00 3.39 14.99
C TYR A 157 -21.18 4.64 14.12
N ALA A 158 -20.33 4.89 13.13
CA ALA A 158 -20.47 6.03 12.24
C ALA A 158 -21.70 5.92 11.33
N THR A 159 -22.01 4.71 10.85
CA THR A 159 -23.12 4.45 9.91
C THR A 159 -24.43 4.08 10.60
N GLY A 160 -24.37 3.52 11.81
CA GLY A 160 -25.52 2.92 12.49
C GLY A 160 -25.79 1.47 12.06
N ASP A 161 -24.80 0.76 11.49
CA ASP A 161 -24.97 -0.62 11.01
C ASP A 161 -24.89 -1.64 12.16
N GLY A 162 -26.06 -2.15 12.57
CA GLY A 162 -26.20 -3.12 13.65
C GLY A 162 -26.03 -2.54 15.07
N VAL A 163 -25.67 -1.25 15.20
CA VAL A 163 -25.57 -0.52 16.47
C VAL A 163 -26.17 0.88 16.34
N PRO A 164 -26.68 1.50 17.42
CA PRO A 164 -27.13 2.89 17.36
C PRO A 164 -26.01 3.83 16.91
N LYS A 165 -26.27 4.63 15.88
CA LYS A 165 -25.31 5.59 15.32
C LYS A 165 -24.76 6.52 16.41
N ASN A 166 -23.43 6.59 16.50
CA ASN A 166 -22.71 7.43 17.44
C ASN A 166 -21.35 7.84 16.87
N THR A 167 -21.28 9.02 16.26
CA THR A 167 -20.06 9.50 15.59
C THR A 167 -18.92 9.78 16.57
N ARG A 168 -19.21 10.14 17.82
CA ARG A 168 -18.19 10.35 18.85
C ARG A 168 -17.50 9.04 19.24
N LYS A 169 -18.27 7.96 19.41
CA LYS A 169 -17.72 6.62 19.63
C LYS A 169 -16.93 6.14 18.41
N ALA A 170 -17.46 6.38 17.21
CA ALA A 170 -16.75 6.05 15.97
C ALA A 170 -15.35 6.67 15.93
N PHE A 171 -15.27 7.97 16.19
CA PHE A 171 -13.99 8.70 16.26
C PHE A 171 -13.01 8.08 17.26
N GLN A 172 -13.47 7.74 18.47
CA GLN A 172 -12.64 7.10 19.49
C GLN A 172 -12.09 5.74 19.05
N TYR A 173 -12.89 4.94 18.34
CA TYR A 173 -12.41 3.66 17.79
C TYR A 173 -11.42 3.85 16.64
N TYR A 174 -11.64 4.84 15.78
CA TYR A 174 -10.68 5.18 14.73
C TYR A 174 -9.34 5.65 15.31
N GLU A 175 -9.36 6.47 16.38
CA GLU A 175 -8.14 6.86 17.09
C GLU A 175 -7.37 5.65 17.63
N LYS A 176 -8.05 4.71 18.30
CA LYS A 176 -7.42 3.48 18.82
C LYS A 176 -6.79 2.65 17.69
N SER A 177 -7.53 2.41 16.61
CA SER A 177 -7.05 1.64 15.46
C SER A 177 -5.85 2.31 14.78
N ALA A 178 -5.93 3.63 14.54
CA ALA A 178 -4.87 4.41 13.92
C ALA A 178 -3.60 4.48 14.76
N ALA A 179 -3.73 4.54 16.10
CA ALA A 179 -2.61 4.54 17.04
C ALA A 179 -1.81 3.23 17.00
N LEU A 180 -2.44 2.11 16.65
CA LEU A 180 -1.80 0.81 16.46
C LEU A 180 -1.17 0.65 15.06
N GLY A 181 -1.15 1.71 14.25
CA GLY A 181 -0.54 1.69 12.92
C GLY A 181 -1.42 1.10 11.81
N ASN A 182 -2.67 0.75 12.10
CA ASN A 182 -3.58 0.16 11.12
C ASN A 182 -3.87 1.16 9.98
N PRO A 183 -3.57 0.83 8.70
CA PRO A 183 -3.74 1.77 7.59
C PRO A 183 -5.20 2.19 7.39
N GLN A 184 -6.14 1.25 7.53
CA GLN A 184 -7.57 1.50 7.42
C GLN A 184 -8.07 2.40 8.57
N GLY A 185 -7.60 2.15 9.79
CA GLY A 185 -7.87 3.01 10.95
C GLY A 185 -7.35 4.43 10.78
N GLN A 186 -6.13 4.57 10.25
CA GLN A 186 -5.54 5.87 9.92
C GLN A 186 -6.36 6.61 8.84
N TYR A 187 -6.79 5.91 7.80
CA TYR A 187 -7.67 6.47 6.77
C TYR A 187 -9.03 6.90 7.33
N LEU A 188 -9.66 6.08 8.19
CA LEU A 188 -10.95 6.41 8.80
C LEU A 188 -10.84 7.59 9.77
N LEU A 189 -9.74 7.70 10.50
CA LEU A 189 -9.45 8.86 11.34
C LEU A 189 -9.22 10.11 10.50
N ALA A 190 -8.53 10.00 9.35
CA ALA A 190 -8.37 11.10 8.42
C ALA A 190 -9.72 11.60 7.90
N ASN A 191 -10.60 10.69 7.43
CA ASN A 191 -11.97 11.03 7.02
C ASN A 191 -12.76 11.67 8.16
N ALA A 192 -12.57 11.23 9.40
CA ALA A 192 -13.28 11.82 10.52
C ALA A 192 -12.88 13.29 10.76
N TYR A 193 -11.61 13.63 10.55
CA TYR A 193 -11.17 15.02 10.55
C TYR A 193 -11.62 15.79 9.30
N ASP A 194 -11.67 15.16 8.14
CA ASP A 194 -12.08 15.77 6.87
C ASP A 194 -13.58 16.14 6.84
N ASP A 195 -14.42 15.19 7.24
CA ASP A 195 -15.89 15.31 7.25
C ASP A 195 -16.45 15.82 8.59
N GLY A 196 -15.62 15.94 9.63
CA GLY A 196 -16.06 16.32 10.98
C GLY A 196 -16.89 15.23 11.70
N ILE A 197 -16.56 13.96 11.49
CA ILE A 197 -17.27 12.82 12.08
C ILE A 197 -16.82 12.64 13.55
N GLY A 198 -17.64 13.12 14.49
CA GLY A 198 -17.37 12.95 15.93
C GLY A 198 -16.29 13.87 16.50
N VAL A 199 -15.70 14.70 15.63
CA VAL A 199 -14.68 15.71 15.93
C VAL A 199 -14.95 16.95 15.08
N LYS A 200 -14.41 18.10 15.48
CA LYS A 200 -14.45 19.29 14.63
C LYS A 200 -13.59 19.04 13.38
N ARG A 201 -14.13 19.40 12.21
CA ARG A 201 -13.41 19.32 10.94
C ARG A 201 -12.05 20.03 11.02
N ASN A 202 -11.01 19.36 10.53
CA ASN A 202 -9.63 19.85 10.49
C ASN A 202 -8.84 19.20 9.34
N ASP A 203 -8.84 19.88 8.20
CA ASP A 203 -8.25 19.39 6.95
C ASP A 203 -6.72 19.15 7.09
N ALA A 204 -6.03 19.95 7.90
CA ALA A 204 -4.58 19.76 8.12
C ALA A 204 -4.26 18.47 8.90
N LEU A 205 -5.11 18.12 9.88
CA LEU A 205 -5.02 16.82 10.56
C LEU A 205 -5.44 15.69 9.63
N ALA A 206 -6.47 15.88 8.81
CA ALA A 206 -6.88 14.90 7.79
C ALA A 206 -5.72 14.58 6.84
N VAL A 207 -5.07 15.59 6.24
CA VAL A 207 -3.87 15.41 5.40
C VAL A 207 -2.78 14.62 6.14
N SER A 208 -2.52 14.95 7.40
CA SER A 208 -1.48 14.30 8.19
C SER A 208 -1.77 12.80 8.38
N TRP A 209 -3.04 12.43 8.58
CA TRP A 209 -3.46 11.03 8.75
C TRP A 209 -3.60 10.29 7.42
N TYR A 210 -4.14 10.93 6.36
CA TYR A 210 -4.16 10.38 5.01
C TYR A 210 -2.74 10.07 4.55
N LYS A 211 -1.77 10.95 4.83
CA LYS A 211 -0.36 10.69 4.51
C LYS A 211 0.16 9.43 5.21
N LYS A 212 -0.09 9.27 6.51
CA LYS A 212 0.32 8.06 7.24
C LYS A 212 -0.30 6.79 6.65
N ALA A 213 -1.60 6.82 6.35
CA ALA A 213 -2.31 5.70 5.75
C ALA A 213 -1.77 5.37 4.35
N ALA A 214 -1.54 6.39 3.52
CA ALA A 214 -0.98 6.26 2.18
C ALA A 214 0.45 5.70 2.20
N ASP A 215 1.30 6.20 3.10
CA ASP A 215 2.67 5.70 3.29
C ASP A 215 2.67 4.23 3.76
N ASN A 216 1.61 3.80 4.47
CA ASN A 216 1.35 2.40 4.84
C ASN A 216 0.56 1.59 3.80
N GLY A 217 0.34 2.13 2.60
CA GLY A 217 -0.21 1.40 1.47
C GLY A 217 -1.72 1.49 1.26
N ASP A 218 -2.45 2.30 2.03
CA ASP A 218 -3.89 2.49 1.86
C ASP A 218 -4.22 3.27 0.57
N LEU A 219 -4.96 2.62 -0.34
CA LEU A 219 -5.29 3.17 -1.66
C LEU A 219 -6.24 4.37 -1.60
N SER A 220 -7.21 4.33 -0.68
CA SER A 220 -8.21 5.38 -0.54
C SER A 220 -7.54 6.65 0.01
N ALA A 221 -6.59 6.48 0.93
CA ALA A 221 -5.78 7.56 1.47
C ALA A 221 -4.85 8.17 0.41
N MET A 222 -4.22 7.36 -0.44
CA MET A 222 -3.42 7.88 -1.57
C MET A 222 -4.27 8.74 -2.50
N ASN A 223 -5.49 8.29 -2.83
CA ASN A 223 -6.43 9.05 -3.65
C ASN A 223 -6.82 10.38 -2.99
N ASN A 224 -7.30 10.34 -1.73
CA ASN A 224 -7.77 11.54 -1.04
C ASN A 224 -6.63 12.54 -0.80
N LEU A 225 -5.43 12.06 -0.44
CA LEU A 225 -4.26 12.92 -0.32
C LEU A 225 -3.89 13.56 -1.66
N GLY A 226 -3.97 12.81 -2.76
CA GLY A 226 -3.78 13.32 -4.11
C GLY A 226 -4.74 14.47 -4.45
N VAL A 227 -6.02 14.32 -4.11
CA VAL A 227 -7.04 15.36 -4.30
C VAL A 227 -6.75 16.57 -3.41
N MET A 228 -6.51 16.39 -2.11
CA MET A 228 -6.23 17.50 -1.19
C MET A 228 -4.97 18.29 -1.58
N LEU A 229 -3.93 17.62 -2.10
CA LEU A 229 -2.73 18.28 -2.65
C LEU A 229 -3.02 19.01 -3.97
N THR A 230 -3.97 18.51 -4.77
CA THR A 230 -4.42 19.19 -5.99
C THR A 230 -5.20 20.46 -5.66
N ASP A 231 -6.05 20.43 -4.65
CA ASP A 231 -6.94 21.53 -4.31
C ASP A 231 -6.33 22.52 -3.30
N GLY A 232 -5.28 22.09 -2.59
CA GLY A 232 -4.67 22.89 -1.52
C GLY A 232 -5.49 22.90 -0.23
N GLU A 233 -6.28 21.86 0.01
CA GLU A 233 -7.15 21.72 1.17
C GLU A 233 -6.36 21.15 2.35
N GLY A 234 -6.27 21.90 3.46
CA GLY A 234 -5.48 21.49 4.64
C GLY A 234 -3.96 21.44 4.43
N VAL A 235 -3.47 21.64 3.20
CA VAL A 235 -2.05 21.60 2.83
C VAL A 235 -1.77 22.58 1.70
N LYS A 236 -0.52 23.03 1.58
CA LYS A 236 -0.12 23.83 0.41
C LYS A 236 -0.30 22.98 -0.85
N GLN A 237 -1.01 23.54 -1.84
CA GLN A 237 -1.19 22.93 -3.15
C GLN A 237 0.15 22.51 -3.78
N ASP A 238 0.22 21.27 -4.25
CA ASP A 238 1.41 20.65 -4.81
C ASP A 238 1.01 19.57 -5.83
N TYR A 239 0.85 19.99 -7.09
CA TYR A 239 0.43 19.09 -8.17
C TYR A 239 1.41 17.95 -8.46
N VAL A 240 2.71 18.14 -8.18
CA VAL A 240 3.71 17.10 -8.39
C VAL A 240 3.52 15.99 -7.35
N LYS A 241 3.33 16.35 -6.08
CA LYS A 241 3.04 15.36 -5.04
C LYS A 241 1.66 14.74 -5.21
N ALA A 242 0.66 15.52 -5.63
CA ALA A 242 -0.65 14.99 -5.96
C ALA A 242 -0.54 13.88 -7.01
N ARG A 243 0.14 14.17 -8.13
CA ARG A 243 0.43 13.19 -9.18
C ARG A 243 1.14 11.96 -8.62
N PHE A 244 2.17 12.13 -7.81
CA PHE A 244 2.93 11.01 -7.23
C PHE A 244 2.06 10.03 -6.43
N TYR A 245 1.16 10.52 -5.58
CA TYR A 245 0.26 9.65 -4.83
C TYR A 245 -0.81 9.01 -5.73
N LEU A 246 -1.34 9.75 -6.71
CA LEU A 246 -2.33 9.24 -7.66
C LEU A 246 -1.73 8.18 -8.59
N GLU A 247 -0.52 8.36 -9.09
CA GLU A 247 0.21 7.37 -9.91
C GLU A 247 0.41 6.06 -9.15
N GLN A 248 0.79 6.12 -7.86
CA GLN A 248 0.91 4.92 -7.03
C GLN A 248 -0.43 4.20 -6.83
N ALA A 249 -1.52 4.93 -6.59
CA ALA A 249 -2.84 4.34 -6.47
C ALA A 249 -3.32 3.71 -7.80
N VAL A 250 -3.05 4.36 -8.94
CA VAL A 250 -3.34 3.83 -10.28
C VAL A 250 -2.51 2.58 -10.59
N ALA A 251 -1.24 2.54 -10.19
CA ALA A 251 -0.37 1.36 -10.34
C ALA A 251 -0.89 0.15 -9.55
N LYS A 252 -1.64 0.40 -8.46
CA LYS A 252 -2.36 -0.60 -7.68
C LYS A 252 -3.83 -0.77 -8.12
N ASP A 253 -4.12 -0.38 -9.35
CA ASP A 253 -5.40 -0.53 -10.04
C ASP A 253 -6.60 0.29 -9.51
N SER A 254 -6.40 1.32 -8.67
CA SER A 254 -7.50 2.19 -8.21
C SER A 254 -8.19 2.90 -9.39
N ALA A 255 -9.51 2.72 -9.51
CA ALA A 255 -10.30 3.37 -10.55
C ALA A 255 -10.55 4.85 -10.22
N GLU A 256 -10.73 5.17 -8.94
CA GLU A 256 -10.94 6.51 -8.41
C GLU A 256 -9.71 7.39 -8.66
N ALA A 257 -8.51 6.89 -8.35
CA ALA A 257 -7.27 7.65 -8.54
C ALA A 257 -7.00 8.00 -10.02
N ARG A 258 -7.52 7.19 -10.96
CA ARG A 258 -7.43 7.52 -12.40
C ARG A 258 -8.16 8.79 -12.74
N THR A 259 -9.23 9.13 -12.03
CA THR A 259 -9.96 10.40 -12.26
C THR A 259 -9.13 11.60 -11.84
N GLY A 260 -8.52 11.55 -10.65
CA GLY A 260 -7.60 12.60 -10.18
C GLY A 260 -6.40 12.74 -11.10
N LEU A 261 -5.76 11.63 -11.50
CA LEU A 261 -4.64 11.67 -12.42
C LEU A 261 -5.05 12.20 -13.81
N GLY A 262 -6.22 11.76 -14.30
CA GLY A 262 -6.81 12.24 -15.55
C GLY A 262 -7.08 13.74 -15.51
N TYR A 263 -7.52 14.28 -14.37
CA TYR A 263 -7.72 15.71 -14.16
C TYR A 263 -6.42 16.50 -14.28
N LEU A 264 -5.32 15.98 -13.70
CA LEU A 264 -4.00 16.62 -13.83
C LEU A 264 -3.55 16.69 -15.30
N TYR A 265 -3.65 15.59 -16.06
CA TYR A 265 -3.29 15.56 -17.49
C TYR A 265 -4.22 16.38 -18.38
N LEU A 266 -5.54 16.39 -18.09
CA LEU A 266 -6.52 17.16 -18.84
C LEU A 266 -6.24 18.66 -18.76
N ASN A 267 -5.84 19.12 -17.57
CA ASN A 267 -5.64 20.54 -17.28
C ASN A 267 -4.18 21.00 -17.39
N GLY A 268 -3.22 20.08 -17.38
CA GLY A 268 -1.79 20.39 -17.38
C GLY A 268 -1.29 20.88 -16.02
N LEU A 269 -1.78 20.26 -14.94
CA LEU A 269 -1.47 20.65 -13.56
C LEU A 269 -0.35 19.75 -13.03
N GLY A 270 0.87 20.31 -12.87
CA GLY A 270 2.05 19.54 -12.48
C GLY A 270 2.56 18.55 -13.55
N VAL A 271 1.90 18.48 -14.71
CA VAL A 271 2.25 17.71 -15.91
C VAL A 271 2.01 18.55 -17.15
N LYS A 272 2.68 18.22 -18.25
CA LYS A 272 2.26 18.71 -19.56
C LYS A 272 0.86 18.19 -19.86
N LYS A 273 0.01 19.10 -20.35
CA LYS A 273 -1.34 18.76 -20.79
C LYS A 273 -1.30 17.66 -21.86
N ASP A 274 -2.00 16.56 -21.62
CA ASP A 274 -2.08 15.41 -22.53
C ASP A 274 -3.52 14.87 -22.57
N TYR A 275 -4.21 15.18 -23.67
CA TYR A 275 -5.58 14.72 -23.90
C TYR A 275 -5.69 13.22 -24.20
N TYR A 276 -4.65 12.59 -24.75
CA TYR A 276 -4.65 11.13 -24.96
C TYR A 276 -4.57 10.42 -23.62
N LYS A 277 -3.63 10.83 -22.75
CA LYS A 277 -3.47 10.24 -21.42
C LYS A 277 -4.70 10.48 -20.54
N ALA A 278 -5.25 11.70 -20.57
CA ALA A 278 -6.51 12.00 -19.88
C ALA A 278 -7.66 11.12 -20.39
N THR A 279 -7.78 10.95 -21.72
CA THR A 279 -8.84 10.10 -22.32
C THR A 279 -8.69 8.64 -21.89
N GLU A 280 -7.47 8.10 -21.88
CA GLU A 280 -7.14 6.75 -21.43
C GLU A 280 -7.57 6.55 -19.96
N LEU A 281 -7.16 7.45 -19.07
CA LEU A 281 -7.43 7.38 -17.65
C LEU A 281 -8.94 7.47 -17.35
N TYR A 282 -9.63 8.47 -17.92
CA TYR A 282 -11.07 8.65 -17.69
C TYR A 282 -11.92 7.54 -18.31
N SER A 283 -11.58 7.07 -19.53
CA SER A 283 -12.31 5.95 -20.14
C SER A 283 -12.14 4.68 -19.31
N THR A 284 -10.92 4.39 -18.86
CA THR A 284 -10.63 3.23 -18.02
C THR A 284 -11.35 3.28 -16.67
N ALA A 285 -11.45 4.46 -16.05
CA ALA A 285 -12.22 4.64 -14.82
C ALA A 285 -13.74 4.49 -15.06
N CYS A 286 -14.23 5.02 -16.18
CA CYS A 286 -15.64 4.87 -16.58
C CYS A 286 -16.02 3.40 -16.83
N ASP A 287 -15.17 2.64 -17.53
CA ASP A 287 -15.38 1.21 -17.79
C ASP A 287 -15.43 0.39 -16.48
N ARG A 288 -14.77 0.87 -15.43
CA ARG A 288 -14.84 0.33 -14.06
C ARG A 288 -15.99 0.88 -13.21
N GLY A 289 -16.90 1.63 -13.80
CA GLY A 289 -18.12 2.12 -13.15
C GLY A 289 -18.00 3.44 -12.40
N VAL A 290 -16.90 4.18 -12.53
CA VAL A 290 -16.76 5.50 -11.91
C VAL A 290 -17.59 6.53 -12.68
N ALA A 291 -18.77 6.87 -12.16
CA ALA A 291 -19.76 7.72 -12.82
C ALA A 291 -19.19 9.10 -13.23
N ASP A 292 -18.48 9.77 -12.32
CA ASP A 292 -17.87 11.08 -12.56
C ASP A 292 -16.87 11.03 -13.75
N ALA A 293 -16.19 9.89 -13.92
CA ALA A 293 -15.30 9.66 -15.06
C ALA A 293 -16.08 9.53 -16.37
N CYS A 294 -17.19 8.79 -16.37
CA CYS A 294 -18.06 8.68 -17.55
C CYS A 294 -18.63 10.03 -17.98
N ASP A 295 -19.02 10.87 -17.04
CA ASP A 295 -19.50 12.22 -17.34
C ASP A 295 -18.38 13.10 -17.89
N THR A 296 -17.17 13.00 -17.34
CA THR A 296 -15.99 13.67 -17.88
C THR A 296 -15.67 13.21 -19.31
N VAL A 297 -15.81 11.91 -19.61
CA VAL A 297 -15.63 11.38 -20.98
C VAL A 297 -16.65 12.02 -21.95
N LYS A 298 -17.92 12.14 -21.55
CA LYS A 298 -18.96 12.80 -22.37
C LYS A 298 -18.60 14.27 -22.60
N GLU A 299 -18.17 14.97 -21.56
CA GLU A 299 -17.75 16.37 -21.66
C GLU A 299 -16.54 16.54 -22.59
N MET A 300 -15.53 15.68 -22.45
CA MET A 300 -14.36 15.67 -23.33
C MET A 300 -14.76 15.46 -24.79
N LYS A 301 -15.74 14.59 -25.08
CA LYS A 301 -16.27 14.40 -26.43
C LYS A 301 -16.98 15.66 -26.93
N ALA A 302 -17.86 16.24 -26.14
CA ALA A 302 -18.61 17.46 -26.50
C ALA A 302 -17.69 18.66 -26.78
N LYS A 303 -16.62 18.82 -25.99
CA LYS A 303 -15.64 19.90 -26.12
C LYS A 303 -14.52 19.60 -27.12
N LYS A 304 -14.61 18.51 -27.90
CA LYS A 304 -13.58 18.06 -28.86
C LYS A 304 -12.19 17.91 -28.21
N MET A 305 -12.14 17.50 -26.93
CA MET A 305 -10.91 17.17 -26.18
C MET A 305 -10.62 15.67 -26.15
N TYR A 306 -11.62 14.82 -26.41
CA TYR A 306 -11.45 13.36 -26.44
C TYR A 306 -10.46 12.95 -27.56
N ARG A 307 -9.42 12.19 -27.21
CA ARG A 307 -8.37 11.75 -28.14
C ARG A 307 -8.05 10.27 -27.90
N VAL A 308 -8.14 9.47 -28.95
CA VAL A 308 -7.71 8.06 -28.95
C VAL A 308 -6.57 7.90 -29.93
N ARG A 309 -5.53 7.15 -29.54
CA ARG A 309 -4.43 6.82 -30.45
C ARG A 309 -4.98 5.85 -31.49
N THR A 310 -5.10 6.27 -32.75
CA THR A 310 -5.34 5.35 -33.85
C THR A 310 -3.99 4.76 -34.28
N ALA A 311 -3.97 3.49 -34.71
CA ALA A 311 -2.76 2.77 -35.09
C ALA A 311 -1.93 3.48 -36.21
N SER A 312 -2.50 4.48 -36.88
CA SER A 312 -1.88 5.23 -37.98
C SER A 312 -1.12 6.50 -37.56
N SER A 313 -1.16 6.94 -36.30
CA SER A 313 -0.57 8.23 -35.89
C SER A 313 0.66 8.11 -34.98
N SER A 314 1.36 6.97 -34.96
CA SER A 314 2.65 6.87 -34.30
C SER A 314 3.73 7.55 -35.15
N ALA A 315 3.68 8.89 -35.23
CA ALA A 315 4.92 9.63 -35.41
C ALA A 315 5.85 9.19 -34.27
N PRO A 316 7.11 8.81 -34.53
CA PRO A 316 8.02 8.42 -33.47
C PRO A 316 8.15 9.63 -32.55
N VAL A 317 7.55 9.52 -31.36
CA VAL A 317 7.81 10.47 -30.28
C VAL A 317 9.31 10.34 -30.03
N ALA A 318 10.06 11.42 -30.20
CA ALA A 318 11.50 11.40 -30.03
C ALA A 318 11.84 10.96 -28.61
N THR A 319 12.12 9.67 -28.42
CA THR A 319 12.56 9.09 -27.16
C THR A 319 13.99 9.54 -26.94
N GLN A 320 14.23 10.41 -25.95
CA GLN A 320 15.59 10.76 -25.55
C GLN A 320 16.07 9.69 -24.57
N ARG A 321 17.11 8.95 -24.93
CA ARG A 321 17.62 7.84 -24.12
C ARG A 321 18.96 8.23 -23.51
N LEU A 322 19.06 8.27 -22.18
CA LEU A 322 20.36 8.18 -21.50
C LEU A 322 20.62 6.71 -21.20
N ILE A 323 21.82 6.24 -21.51
CA ILE A 323 22.28 4.94 -21.00
C ILE A 323 23.40 5.27 -20.05
N ALA A 324 23.12 5.13 -18.75
CA ALA A 324 24.18 5.10 -17.77
C ALA A 324 24.79 3.70 -17.71
N LYS A 325 26.10 3.62 -17.56
CA LYS A 325 26.78 2.37 -17.25
C LYS A 325 27.72 2.68 -16.11
N SER A 326 27.55 2.00 -14.97
CA SER A 326 28.47 2.16 -13.85
C SER A 326 29.89 1.81 -14.31
N ILE A 327 30.86 2.58 -13.84
CA ILE A 327 32.30 2.31 -14.05
C ILE A 327 32.77 1.26 -13.03
N ASP A 328 32.04 1.07 -11.93
CA ASP A 328 32.35 0.07 -10.92
C ASP A 328 31.67 -1.27 -11.25
N ASP A 329 32.49 -2.32 -11.37
CA ASP A 329 32.11 -3.69 -11.67
C ASP A 329 30.99 -4.17 -10.75
N GLY A 330 29.77 -4.28 -11.29
CA GLY A 330 28.64 -4.95 -10.64
C GLY A 330 27.30 -4.22 -10.66
N VAL A 331 27.23 -2.93 -11.02
CA VAL A 331 25.95 -2.20 -11.07
C VAL A 331 25.54 -1.81 -12.49
N ASN A 332 24.48 -2.44 -13.02
CA ASN A 332 23.90 -2.07 -14.31
C ASN A 332 22.67 -1.19 -14.10
N ALA A 333 22.80 0.14 -14.28
CA ALA A 333 21.70 1.08 -14.12
C ALA A 333 21.37 1.86 -15.40
N THR A 334 20.12 1.86 -15.86
CA THR A 334 19.64 2.55 -17.08
C THR A 334 18.59 3.59 -16.71
N PHE A 335 18.70 4.82 -17.22
CA PHE A 335 17.71 5.88 -17.03
C PHE A 335 17.11 6.30 -18.37
N THR A 336 15.86 5.93 -18.64
CA THR A 336 15.17 6.25 -19.91
C THR A 336 14.09 7.27 -19.63
N TRP A 337 13.90 8.30 -20.47
CA TRP A 337 12.76 9.19 -20.35
C TRP A 337 12.14 9.55 -21.69
N GLN A 338 10.85 9.86 -21.68
CA GLN A 338 10.09 10.26 -22.85
C GLN A 338 9.06 11.31 -22.42
N GLY A 339 9.33 12.57 -22.71
CA GLY A 339 8.50 13.66 -22.18
C GLY A 339 8.62 13.77 -20.67
N ASP A 340 7.48 13.63 -19.97
CA ASP A 340 7.40 13.72 -18.51
C ASP A 340 7.60 12.36 -17.81
N ASP A 341 7.55 11.27 -18.57
CA ASP A 341 7.67 9.89 -18.08
C ASP A 341 9.14 9.46 -18.10
N ALA A 342 9.63 8.91 -17.00
CA ALA A 342 10.97 8.36 -16.91
C ALA A 342 11.00 7.03 -16.16
N THR A 343 12.02 6.22 -16.42
CA THR A 343 12.23 4.93 -15.77
C THR A 343 13.70 4.80 -15.42
N PHE A 344 13.98 4.58 -14.14
CA PHE A 344 15.30 4.22 -13.64
C PHE A 344 15.34 2.72 -13.35
N LYS A 345 16.16 1.97 -14.08
CA LYS A 345 16.41 0.55 -13.81
C LYS A 345 17.77 0.40 -13.18
N ALA A 346 17.93 -0.37 -12.11
CA ALA A 346 19.21 -0.76 -11.53
C ALA A 346 19.21 -2.24 -11.14
N ASN A 347 20.21 -3.00 -11.56
CA ASN A 347 20.40 -4.42 -11.20
C ASN A 347 19.16 -5.31 -11.42
N GLY A 348 18.39 -5.02 -12.47
CA GLY A 348 17.16 -5.75 -12.80
C GLY A 348 15.87 -5.13 -12.24
N HIS A 349 15.96 -4.28 -11.21
CA HIS A 349 14.81 -3.59 -10.62
C HIS A 349 14.53 -2.28 -11.36
N ALA A 350 13.27 -2.02 -11.70
CA ALA A 350 12.83 -0.79 -12.35
C ALA A 350 12.02 0.07 -11.38
N VAL A 351 12.29 1.37 -11.40
CA VAL A 351 11.64 2.40 -10.60
C VAL A 351 11.09 3.43 -11.57
N ASP A 352 9.78 3.68 -11.50
CA ASP A 352 9.15 4.73 -12.29
C ASP A 352 9.52 6.08 -11.70
N CYS A 353 9.88 7.00 -12.59
CA CYS A 353 10.34 8.34 -12.30
C CYS A 353 9.48 9.34 -13.04
N SER A 354 9.07 10.42 -12.38
CA SER A 354 8.23 11.45 -12.96
C SER A 354 9.01 12.76 -13.00
N PHE A 355 8.91 13.51 -14.10
CA PHE A 355 9.56 14.81 -14.25
C PHE A 355 9.15 15.75 -13.11
N LEU A 356 10.14 16.34 -12.44
CA LEU A 356 9.93 17.28 -11.35
C LEU A 356 10.05 18.72 -11.83
N LYS A 357 11.18 19.06 -12.46
CA LYS A 357 11.51 20.45 -12.80
C LYS A 357 12.64 20.56 -13.81
N ASP A 358 12.53 21.51 -14.73
CA ASP A 358 13.60 21.92 -15.64
C ASP A 358 14.25 23.22 -15.12
N PHE A 359 15.58 23.22 -15.06
CA PHE A 359 16.46 24.32 -14.67
C PHE A 359 17.31 24.82 -15.86
N SER A 360 17.03 24.35 -17.08
CA SER A 360 17.75 24.66 -18.31
C SER A 360 17.96 26.16 -18.61
N GLN A 361 17.08 27.02 -18.09
CA GLN A 361 17.13 28.45 -18.34
C GLN A 361 18.03 29.24 -17.37
N ALA A 362 18.59 28.60 -16.33
CA ALA A 362 19.39 29.27 -15.28
C ALA A 362 20.90 29.38 -15.62
N GLY A 363 21.23 29.91 -16.80
CA GLY A 363 22.52 30.60 -17.02
C GLY A 363 23.82 29.78 -16.97
N GLY A 364 23.82 28.48 -17.31
CA GLY A 364 25.10 27.80 -17.58
C GLY A 364 25.04 26.31 -17.92
N ASN A 365 24.06 25.57 -17.40
CA ASN A 365 23.92 24.12 -17.59
C ASN A 365 22.46 23.74 -17.84
N LEU A 366 22.22 22.73 -18.66
CA LEU A 366 20.90 22.10 -18.81
C LEU A 366 20.73 21.15 -17.62
N ALA A 367 19.80 21.42 -16.70
CA ALA A 367 19.56 20.51 -15.59
C ALA A 367 18.08 20.17 -15.45
N THR A 368 17.75 18.88 -15.38
CA THR A 368 16.39 18.36 -15.26
C THR A 368 16.32 17.42 -14.08
N SER A 369 15.34 17.61 -13.21
CA SER A 369 15.12 16.73 -12.06
C SER A 369 13.90 15.84 -12.27
N PHE A 370 13.99 14.60 -11.79
CA PHE A 370 12.93 13.61 -11.73
C PHE A 370 12.81 13.10 -10.30
N VAL A 371 11.60 12.76 -9.87
CA VAL A 371 11.35 12.05 -8.61
C VAL A 371 10.85 10.66 -8.95
N CYS A 372 11.52 9.65 -8.40
CA CYS A 372 11.15 8.26 -8.57
C CYS A 372 10.48 7.70 -7.32
N THR A 373 9.73 6.61 -7.49
CA THR A 373 9.13 5.88 -6.38
C THR A 373 10.21 5.41 -5.38
N GLY A 374 9.88 5.44 -4.07
CA GLY A 374 10.83 5.07 -3.00
C GLY A 374 11.77 6.17 -2.51
N ASN A 375 11.38 7.46 -2.58
CA ASN A 375 12.17 8.63 -2.13
C ASN A 375 13.51 8.80 -2.87
N VAL A 376 13.56 8.40 -4.14
CA VAL A 376 14.74 8.58 -4.99
C VAL A 376 14.56 9.84 -5.83
N GLN A 377 15.47 10.81 -5.73
CA GLN A 377 15.49 11.95 -6.64
C GLN A 377 16.67 11.83 -7.59
N ILE A 378 16.40 11.93 -8.89
CA ILE A 378 17.38 11.92 -9.96
C ILE A 378 17.53 13.32 -10.52
N VAL A 379 18.75 13.84 -10.58
CA VAL A 379 19.07 15.11 -11.23
C VAL A 379 20.01 14.84 -12.39
N LEU A 380 19.55 15.12 -13.59
CA LEU A 380 20.36 15.16 -14.79
C LEU A 380 20.93 16.57 -14.93
N LYS A 381 22.24 16.70 -15.11
CA LYS A 381 22.88 17.98 -15.39
C LYS A 381 23.87 17.85 -16.54
N GLN A 382 23.57 18.46 -17.67
CA GLN A 382 24.43 18.56 -18.83
C GLN A 382 25.13 19.93 -18.89
N PHE A 383 26.45 19.89 -19.03
CA PHE A 383 27.29 21.07 -19.13
C PHE A 383 27.43 21.50 -20.60
N LYS A 384 27.07 22.75 -20.91
CA LYS A 384 27.08 23.26 -22.30
C LYS A 384 28.48 23.26 -22.92
N THR A 385 29.51 23.49 -22.11
CA THR A 385 30.91 23.63 -22.54
C THR A 385 31.59 22.30 -22.84
N THR A 386 31.29 21.26 -22.06
CA THR A 386 31.95 19.94 -22.21
C THR A 386 31.08 18.91 -22.93
N LYS A 387 29.78 19.18 -23.10
CA LYS A 387 28.75 18.22 -23.53
C LYS A 387 28.58 16.99 -22.61
N ASN A 388 29.34 16.90 -21.52
CA ASN A 388 29.20 15.86 -20.51
C ASN A 388 27.90 16.08 -19.71
N ALA A 389 27.25 15.00 -19.29
CA ALA A 389 26.22 15.10 -18.26
C ALA A 389 26.50 14.19 -17.06
N TYR A 390 25.91 14.59 -15.94
CA TYR A 390 26.01 13.92 -14.66
C TYR A 390 24.62 13.53 -14.22
N ILE A 391 24.53 12.35 -13.61
CA ILE A 391 23.33 11.86 -12.97
C ILE A 391 23.63 11.81 -11.48
N ALA A 392 22.97 12.67 -10.71
CA ALA A 392 22.96 12.56 -9.26
C ALA A 392 21.71 11.77 -8.84
N VAL A 393 21.91 10.66 -8.13
CA VAL A 393 20.83 9.88 -7.53
C VAL A 393 20.92 10.07 -6.03
N THR A 394 19.86 10.59 -5.42
CA THR A 394 19.78 10.77 -3.97
C THR A 394 18.69 9.88 -3.41
N THR A 395 18.94 9.23 -2.28
CA THR A 395 17.96 8.42 -1.56
C THR A 395 17.90 8.87 -0.09
N ASN A 396 16.71 8.83 0.53
CA ASN A 396 16.46 9.04 1.96
C ASN A 396 17.10 10.27 2.65
N ASN A 397 16.36 11.38 2.74
CA ASN A 397 16.53 12.44 3.76
C ASN A 397 17.98 12.91 4.03
N PHE A 398 18.76 13.19 2.99
CA PHE A 398 20.03 13.94 3.06
C PHE A 398 21.12 13.40 4.04
N LYS A 399 21.08 12.13 4.45
CA LYS A 399 22.07 11.59 5.41
C LYS A 399 23.14 10.68 4.81
N ASP A 400 22.84 9.97 3.71
CA ASP A 400 23.82 9.11 3.04
C ASP A 400 23.97 9.53 1.58
N GLU A 401 25.18 9.96 1.21
CA GLU A 401 25.52 10.34 -0.16
C GLU A 401 25.78 9.07 -0.99
N VAL A 402 24.89 8.76 -1.93
CA VAL A 402 25.19 7.74 -2.95
C VAL A 402 26.18 8.39 -3.93
N LYS A 403 27.41 7.85 -3.95
CA LYS A 403 28.55 8.26 -4.76
C LYS A 403 28.15 8.76 -6.15
N SER A 404 28.65 9.92 -6.54
CA SER A 404 28.46 10.53 -7.87
C SER A 404 28.92 9.60 -8.99
N PHE A 405 28.06 9.33 -9.99
CA PHE A 405 28.42 8.55 -11.18
C PHE A 405 28.69 9.47 -12.38
N ALA A 406 29.79 9.25 -13.09
CA ALA A 406 30.05 9.87 -14.39
C ALA A 406 29.33 9.08 -15.49
N VAL A 407 28.63 9.77 -16.39
CA VAL A 407 27.78 9.11 -17.40
C VAL A 407 28.05 9.68 -18.79
N ASN A 408 28.27 8.80 -19.77
CA ASN A 408 28.37 9.21 -21.17
C ASN A 408 26.97 9.41 -21.75
N VAL A 409 26.71 10.57 -22.35
CA VAL A 409 25.41 10.96 -22.90
C VAL A 409 25.40 10.78 -24.41
N TYR A 410 24.45 10.00 -24.93
CA TYR A 410 24.19 9.91 -26.36
C TYR A 410 22.82 10.53 -26.65
N THR A 411 22.80 11.71 -27.26
CA THR A 411 21.57 12.31 -27.78
C THR A 411 21.32 11.77 -29.19
N VAL A 412 20.34 10.86 -29.36
CA VAL A 412 19.90 10.46 -30.70
C VAL A 412 18.86 11.46 -31.19
N GLY A 413 19.28 12.38 -32.05
CA GLY A 413 18.42 13.36 -32.70
C GLY A 413 18.99 13.74 -34.06
N ALA A 414 18.18 13.52 -35.10
CA ALA A 414 18.46 13.65 -36.54
C ALA A 414 19.25 12.49 -37.17
N ALA A 415 18.82 12.11 -38.37
CA ALA A 415 19.19 10.92 -39.14
C ALA A 415 20.68 10.54 -39.04
N ALA A 416 20.95 9.26 -38.78
CA ALA A 416 22.29 8.70 -38.93
C ALA A 416 22.74 8.84 -40.40
N PRO A 417 23.96 9.34 -40.69
CA PRO A 417 24.49 9.27 -42.03
C PRO A 417 24.74 7.80 -42.38
N ALA A 418 24.32 7.40 -43.58
CA ALA A 418 24.55 6.06 -44.10
C ALA A 418 26.06 5.76 -44.12
N ILE A 419 26.45 4.69 -43.44
CA ILE A 419 27.82 4.17 -43.52
C ILE A 419 27.90 3.36 -44.82
N ALA A 420 28.62 3.89 -45.80
CA ALA A 420 29.04 3.10 -46.96
C ALA A 420 30.06 2.03 -46.51
N ARG A 421 29.96 0.85 -47.12
CA ARG A 421 30.61 -0.42 -46.74
C ARG A 421 32.10 -0.33 -46.46
#